data_AF-A0A5E3WWE0-F1
#
_entry.id   AF-A0A5E3WWE0-F1
#
_cell.length_a   1.000
_cell.length_b   1.000
_cell.length_c   1.000
_cell.angle_alpha   90.00
_cell.angle_beta   90.00
_cell.angle_gamma   90.00
#
_symmetry.space_group_name_H-M   'P 1'
#
loop_
_entity.id
_entity.type
_entity.pdbx_description
1 polymer ?
#
loop_
_entity_poly.entity_id
_entity_poly.type
_entity_poly.pdbx_seq_one_letter_code
_entity_poly.pdbx_strand_id
1 'polypeptide(L)'
;MQVAATENGPLFEHFNGSDPDVFPLFGDSTSNQALLYSPPMGDGVIFNDPTYPNYTLPSPETPFSNASPPPRNFSYTLLLSPTTAGLPSRPQTACALTRAVNPRTNGTLASQQLWLRDGSDGYRTEWLINGLTPSTNYTMYTVLNGAKVAGPQYFVTKSGTFSCPLVHSLPYCPSVSYAVPLAFPARAAGGVYTSTTLPSSITDPLMSYLSNFTTSLTSFACGRDYYSPLKSCADCRRAYQKWLCSVSFPRCGEYPSINTTGFALPTTVAPQDTAAQQTFRASIPTAALSAVPSGTTPRNANLPVFNQSYYSLLPCLETCAEADRSCPYFIGFKCPVIQFNANESYGIGYVDGYRDGHGSYEPGAGNPGVAQDVWGNVWCNQS
;
A
#
# COMPACT_ATOMS: atom_id res chain seq x y z
N MET A 1 38.60 -3.88 7.42
CA MET A 1 37.44 -4.15 8.28
C MET A 1 37.62 -3.32 9.54
N GLN A 2 36.93 -2.20 9.65
CA GLN A 2 37.00 -1.33 10.83
C GLN A 2 35.59 -1.34 11.43
N VAL A 3 35.41 -2.13 12.48
CA VAL A 3 34.15 -2.21 13.22
C VAL A 3 34.19 -1.08 14.23
N ALA A 4 33.39 -0.05 14.00
CA ALA A 4 33.17 0.99 14.96
C ALA A 4 31.80 0.73 15.61
N ALA A 5 31.77 0.59 16.93
CA ALA A 5 30.55 0.47 17.72
C ALA A 5 30.36 1.77 18.51
N THR A 6 29.11 2.24 18.62
CA THR A 6 28.75 3.35 19.54
C THR A 6 27.95 2.80 20.71
N GLU A 7 27.81 3.60 21.76
CA GLU A 7 26.93 3.30 22.90
C GLU A 7 25.44 3.18 22.51
N ASN A 8 25.05 3.61 21.30
CA ASN A 8 23.69 3.52 20.76
C ASN A 8 23.51 2.39 19.71
N GLY A 9 24.41 1.39 19.70
CA GLY A 9 24.41 0.27 18.76
C GLY A 9 25.42 0.40 17.62
N PRO A 10 25.36 -0.52 16.62
CA PRO A 10 26.35 -0.57 15.54
C PRO A 10 26.30 0.69 14.66
N LEU A 11 27.47 1.26 14.34
CA LEU A 11 27.57 2.41 13.43
C LEU A 11 27.14 2.08 12.00
N PHE A 12 27.30 0.83 11.60
CA PHE A 12 26.89 0.31 10.31
C PHE A 12 26.01 -0.90 10.55
N GLU A 13 24.79 -0.84 10.04
CA GLU A 13 23.79 -1.88 10.19
C GLU A 13 23.07 -2.07 8.86
N HIS A 14 22.91 -3.32 8.45
CA HIS A 14 22.20 -3.70 7.25
C HIS A 14 21.00 -4.56 7.64
N PHE A 15 19.80 -4.01 7.46
CA PHE A 15 18.57 -4.75 7.66
C PHE A 15 18.26 -5.57 6.40
N ASN A 16 18.55 -6.87 6.45
CA ASN A 16 18.14 -7.85 5.46
C ASN A 16 17.01 -8.70 6.05
N GLY A 17 15.80 -8.57 5.53
CA GLY A 17 14.66 -9.32 6.05
C GLY A 17 13.34 -8.83 5.48
N SER A 18 12.27 -9.56 5.78
CA SER A 18 10.90 -9.20 5.39
C SER A 18 10.14 -8.47 6.50
N ASP A 19 10.85 -7.94 7.50
CA ASP A 19 10.25 -7.26 8.65
C ASP A 19 9.72 -5.88 8.20
N PRO A 20 8.39 -5.68 8.21
CA PRO A 20 7.77 -4.44 7.72
C PRO A 20 8.22 -3.19 8.49
N ASP A 21 8.74 -3.36 9.71
CA ASP A 21 9.15 -2.28 10.61
C ASP A 21 10.54 -1.73 10.32
N VAL A 22 11.33 -2.44 9.50
CA VAL A 22 12.69 -2.00 9.12
C VAL A 22 12.92 -2.02 7.61
N PHE A 23 11.91 -2.40 6.81
CA PHE A 23 12.02 -2.53 5.37
C PHE A 23 11.38 -1.34 4.61
N PRO A 24 12.03 -0.84 3.54
CA PRO A 24 11.40 0.10 2.64
C PRO A 24 10.20 -0.53 1.94
N LEU A 25 9.26 0.29 1.47
CA LEU A 25 8.03 -0.19 0.86
C LEU A 25 7.89 0.35 -0.57
N PHE A 26 7.47 -0.52 -1.49
CA PHE A 26 6.99 -0.12 -2.81
C PHE A 26 5.49 0.20 -2.73
N GLY A 27 5.07 1.40 -3.10
CA GLY A 27 3.64 1.74 -3.16
C GLY A 27 3.01 1.19 -4.43
N ASP A 28 3.31 1.87 -5.54
CA ASP A 28 2.91 1.47 -6.88
C ASP A 28 3.73 2.21 -7.93
N SER A 29 3.53 1.86 -9.20
CA SER A 29 4.16 2.54 -10.33
C SER A 29 3.22 2.75 -11.51
N THR A 30 3.52 3.73 -12.36
CA THR A 30 3.07 3.76 -13.76
C THR A 30 4.11 3.08 -14.64
N SER A 31 4.09 3.38 -15.95
CA SER A 31 5.14 3.01 -16.89
C SER A 31 6.46 3.76 -16.66
N ASN A 32 6.43 4.95 -16.06
CA ASN A 32 7.61 5.81 -15.91
C ASN A 32 7.70 6.57 -14.58
N GLN A 33 6.77 6.34 -13.66
CA GLN A 33 6.76 6.92 -12.32
C GLN A 33 6.61 5.84 -11.26
N ALA A 34 7.10 6.07 -10.04
CA ALA A 34 6.89 5.19 -8.90
C ALA A 34 6.75 5.96 -7.58
N LEU A 35 5.94 5.42 -6.69
CA LEU A 35 5.84 5.82 -5.28
C LEU A 35 6.63 4.84 -4.43
N LEU A 36 7.66 5.35 -3.75
CA LEU A 36 8.57 4.58 -2.92
C LEU A 36 8.58 5.14 -1.51
N TYR A 37 8.81 4.27 -0.54
CA TYR A 37 8.70 4.62 0.87
C TYR A 37 9.91 4.16 1.68
N SER A 38 10.30 4.98 2.67
CA SER A 38 11.26 4.55 3.68
C SER A 38 10.67 3.44 4.55
N PRO A 39 11.51 2.73 5.32
CA PRO A 39 11.07 2.09 6.54
C PRO A 39 10.26 3.05 7.44
N PRO A 40 9.38 2.53 8.29
CA PRO A 40 8.62 3.36 9.21
C PRO A 40 9.54 4.02 10.25
N MET A 41 9.12 5.18 10.74
CA MET A 41 9.90 6.09 11.56
C MET A 41 9.06 6.58 12.74
N GLY A 42 9.72 6.68 13.89
CA GLY A 42 9.06 6.96 15.15
C GLY A 42 8.20 5.77 15.62
N ASP A 43 7.63 5.90 16.80
CA ASP A 43 6.64 4.95 17.28
C ASP A 43 5.32 5.16 16.52
N GLY A 44 4.51 4.08 16.42
CA GLY A 44 3.14 4.20 15.95
C GLY A 44 2.38 5.29 16.72
N VAL A 45 1.55 6.04 16.00
CA VAL A 45 0.67 7.06 16.57
C VAL A 45 -0.46 6.35 17.32
N ILE A 46 -0.48 6.48 18.65
CA ILE A 46 -1.59 5.99 19.47
C ILE A 46 -2.79 6.91 19.25
N PHE A 47 -3.88 6.35 18.72
CA PHE A 47 -5.17 7.02 18.68
C PHE A 47 -5.83 6.91 20.03
N ASN A 48 -5.89 8.02 20.75
CA ASN A 48 -6.66 8.09 21.97
C ASN A 48 -8.13 8.25 21.63
N ASP A 49 -8.98 7.55 22.38
CA ASP A 49 -10.41 7.85 22.40
C ASP A 49 -10.60 9.33 22.78
N PRO A 50 -11.66 9.97 22.25
CA PRO A 50 -11.98 11.31 22.67
C PRO A 50 -12.30 11.29 24.18
N THR A 51 -11.89 12.29 24.94
CA THR A 51 -12.02 12.29 26.41
C THR A 51 -12.61 13.60 26.90
N TYR A 52 -13.20 13.60 28.10
CA TYR A 52 -13.72 14.81 28.72
C TYR A 52 -12.63 15.90 28.77
N PRO A 53 -12.95 17.18 28.47
CA PRO A 53 -14.27 17.72 28.11
C PRO A 53 -14.62 17.67 26.62
N ASN A 54 -13.71 17.19 25.76
CA ASN A 54 -13.89 17.23 24.32
C ASN A 54 -14.10 15.84 23.71
N TYR A 55 -15.36 15.49 23.46
CA TYR A 55 -15.76 14.19 22.91
C TYR A 55 -15.72 14.11 21.36
N THR A 56 -14.97 14.98 20.69
CA THR A 56 -14.91 15.02 19.22
C THR A 56 -13.94 14.00 18.65
N LEU A 57 -14.38 13.23 17.65
CA LEU A 57 -13.50 12.44 16.79
C LEU A 57 -12.72 13.33 15.81
N PRO A 58 -11.55 12.89 15.28
CA PRO A 58 -10.78 13.70 14.33
C PRO A 58 -11.57 13.97 13.04
N SER A 59 -11.32 15.10 12.38
CA SER A 59 -12.10 15.49 11.20
C SER A 59 -11.84 14.56 10.00
N PRO A 60 -12.83 14.37 9.09
CA PRO A 60 -12.67 13.63 7.83
C PRO A 60 -11.49 14.10 6.98
N GLU A 61 -11.24 15.41 6.95
CA GLU A 61 -10.22 16.03 6.12
C GLU A 61 -8.81 15.74 6.62
N THR A 62 -8.63 15.67 7.94
CA THR A 62 -7.33 15.48 8.58
C THR A 62 -7.43 14.45 9.72
N PRO A 63 -7.62 13.15 9.36
CA PRO A 63 -7.80 12.07 10.33
C PRO A 63 -6.62 11.93 11.30
N PHE A 64 -5.43 12.40 10.91
CA PHE A 64 -4.20 12.35 11.70
C PHE A 64 -3.71 13.74 12.13
N SER A 65 -4.59 14.73 12.25
CA SER A 65 -4.21 16.08 12.72
C SER A 65 -3.53 16.08 14.10
N ASN A 66 -3.85 15.10 14.95
CA ASN A 66 -3.24 14.93 16.27
C ASN A 66 -1.93 14.11 16.25
N ALA A 67 -1.57 13.53 15.11
CA ALA A 67 -0.31 12.81 14.97
C ALA A 67 0.86 13.80 14.96
N SER A 68 1.83 13.57 15.83
CA SER A 68 3.06 14.35 15.83
C SER A 68 4.09 13.70 14.91
N PRO A 69 4.74 14.46 14.01
CA PRO A 69 5.77 13.91 13.15
C PRO A 69 6.95 13.37 13.98
N PRO A 70 7.71 12.40 13.45
CA PRO A 70 8.83 11.82 14.17
C PRO A 70 9.92 12.87 14.42
N PRO A 71 10.75 12.70 15.46
CA PRO A 71 11.85 13.61 15.74
C PRO A 71 12.81 13.74 14.54
N ARG A 72 13.52 14.88 14.44
CA ARG A 72 14.37 15.23 13.29
C ARG A 72 15.59 14.31 13.05
N ASN A 73 15.79 13.30 13.88
CA ASN A 73 16.89 12.34 13.79
C ASN A 73 16.63 11.22 12.75
N PHE A 74 15.47 11.17 12.11
CA PHE A 74 15.19 10.22 11.03
C PHE A 74 15.32 10.87 9.66
N SER A 75 16.53 10.81 9.06
CA SER A 75 16.78 11.32 7.71
C SER A 75 17.14 10.18 6.76
N TYR A 76 16.20 9.78 5.91
CA TYR A 76 16.42 8.75 4.89
C TYR A 76 16.84 9.33 3.54
N THR A 77 17.82 8.69 2.91
CA THR A 77 18.19 8.90 1.51
C THR A 77 17.78 7.70 0.68
N LEU A 78 17.04 7.91 -0.40
CA LEU A 78 16.68 6.88 -1.37
C LEU A 78 17.84 6.60 -2.32
N LEU A 79 18.20 5.32 -2.45
CA LEU A 79 19.11 4.81 -3.46
C LEU A 79 18.31 3.91 -4.41
N LEU A 80 18.25 4.25 -5.69
CA LEU A 80 17.47 3.52 -6.69
C LEU A 80 18.35 3.23 -7.89
N SER A 81 18.20 2.08 -8.54
CA SER A 81 18.88 1.76 -9.81
C SER A 81 18.14 0.65 -10.54
N PRO A 82 18.23 0.54 -11.88
CA PRO A 82 17.85 -0.69 -12.57
C PRO A 82 18.58 -1.89 -11.95
N THR A 83 17.87 -3.00 -11.76
CA THR A 83 18.42 -4.21 -11.10
C THR A 83 19.66 -4.76 -11.82
N THR A 84 19.73 -4.57 -13.15
CA THR A 84 20.88 -4.93 -13.99
C THR A 84 22.17 -4.20 -13.63
N ALA A 85 22.11 -3.08 -12.89
CA ALA A 85 23.30 -2.40 -12.39
C ALA A 85 24.00 -3.15 -11.24
N GLY A 86 23.35 -4.19 -10.70
CA GLY A 86 23.97 -5.11 -9.74
C GLY A 86 24.23 -4.51 -8.36
N LEU A 87 23.40 -3.58 -7.88
CA LEU A 87 23.51 -3.04 -6.50
C LEU A 87 23.60 -4.14 -5.41
N PRO A 88 22.81 -5.23 -5.46
CA PRO A 88 22.93 -6.32 -4.47
C PRO A 88 24.30 -7.02 -4.44
N SER A 89 25.07 -6.96 -5.54
CA SER A 89 26.42 -7.56 -5.60
C SER A 89 27.51 -6.67 -5.01
N ARG A 90 27.19 -5.43 -4.64
CA ARG A 90 28.12 -4.49 -4.01
C ARG A 90 28.20 -4.73 -2.50
N PRO A 91 29.26 -4.25 -1.83
CA PRO A 91 29.27 -4.21 -0.38
C PRO A 91 28.07 -3.41 0.14
N GLN A 92 27.28 -4.00 1.05
CA GLN A 92 26.03 -3.44 1.57
C GLN A 92 26.29 -2.37 2.65
N THR A 93 27.11 -1.39 2.31
CA THR A 93 27.43 -0.23 3.15
C THR A 93 26.91 1.03 2.47
N ALA A 94 26.49 2.01 3.27
CA ALA A 94 25.96 3.27 2.76
C ALA A 94 26.89 3.93 1.73
N CYS A 95 28.19 3.99 2.01
CA CYS A 95 29.18 4.58 1.10
C CYS A 95 29.34 3.81 -0.22
N ALA A 96 29.44 2.47 -0.17
CA ALA A 96 29.62 1.66 -1.36
C ALA A 96 28.38 1.69 -2.27
N LEU A 97 27.17 1.61 -1.69
CA LEU A 97 25.92 1.71 -2.43
C LEU A 97 25.73 3.11 -3.03
N THR A 98 25.95 4.17 -2.24
CA THR A 98 25.82 5.56 -2.72
C THR A 98 26.74 5.85 -3.90
N ARG A 99 27.96 5.29 -3.90
CA ARG A 99 28.91 5.42 -5.03
C ARG A 99 28.54 4.58 -6.25
N ALA A 100 27.80 3.48 -6.07
CA ALA A 100 27.42 2.57 -7.15
C ALA A 100 26.17 3.04 -7.91
N VAL A 101 25.37 3.91 -7.31
CA VAL A 101 24.12 4.47 -7.86
C VAL A 101 24.45 5.51 -8.93
N ASN A 102 23.98 5.30 -10.17
CA ASN A 102 24.20 6.23 -11.28
C ASN A 102 23.00 7.18 -11.48
N PRO A 103 23.10 8.48 -11.15
CA PRO A 103 21.97 9.41 -11.18
C PRO A 103 21.31 9.57 -12.56
N ARG A 104 21.95 9.13 -13.65
CA ARG A 104 21.35 9.17 -15.00
C ARG A 104 20.33 8.07 -15.29
N THR A 105 20.37 6.95 -14.56
CA THR A 105 19.54 5.75 -14.84
C THR A 105 18.43 5.53 -13.82
N ASN A 106 18.33 6.39 -12.82
CA ASN A 106 17.60 6.12 -11.58
C ASN A 106 16.30 6.92 -11.45
N GLY A 107 15.83 7.47 -12.57
CA GLY A 107 14.77 8.48 -12.55
C GLY A 107 15.21 9.77 -11.87
N THR A 108 14.26 10.65 -11.64
CA THR A 108 14.41 11.96 -11.01
C THR A 108 13.45 12.07 -9.84
N LEU A 109 13.93 12.54 -8.69
CA LEU A 109 13.07 12.80 -7.53
C LEU A 109 12.17 13.99 -7.85
N ALA A 110 10.87 13.76 -7.94
CA ALA A 110 9.88 14.79 -8.25
C ALA A 110 9.33 15.46 -6.99
N SER A 111 9.05 14.68 -5.95
CA SER A 111 8.61 15.19 -4.64
C SER A 111 9.01 14.26 -3.52
N GLN A 112 9.15 14.82 -2.32
CA GLN A 112 9.40 14.10 -1.08
C GLN A 112 8.55 14.70 0.03
N GLN A 113 7.90 13.85 0.82
CA GLN A 113 7.10 14.29 1.97
C GLN A 113 7.02 13.22 3.07
N LEU A 114 6.56 13.61 4.24
CA LEU A 114 6.17 12.66 5.28
C LEU A 114 4.80 12.08 4.94
N TRP A 115 4.66 10.78 5.11
CA TRP A 115 3.46 10.02 4.83
C TRP A 115 3.13 9.13 6.02
N LEU A 116 1.89 9.20 6.48
CA LEU A 116 1.37 8.36 7.53
C LEU A 116 0.22 7.55 6.93
N ARG A 117 0.49 6.27 6.60
CA ARG A 117 -0.49 5.37 5.96
C ARG A 117 -1.64 5.05 6.89
N ASP A 118 -1.28 4.60 8.09
CA ASP A 118 -2.12 4.32 9.24
C ASP A 118 -1.33 4.73 10.48
N GLY A 119 -2.00 5.08 11.58
CA GLY A 119 -1.28 5.43 12.80
C GLY A 119 -0.56 4.25 13.44
N SER A 120 -0.95 3.01 13.16
CA SER A 120 -0.19 1.83 13.63
C SER A 120 1.18 1.69 12.97
N ASP A 121 1.33 2.17 11.74
CA ASP A 121 2.48 1.86 10.87
C ASP A 121 3.61 2.88 10.99
N GLY A 122 3.45 3.93 11.81
CA GLY A 122 4.40 5.02 11.94
C GLY A 122 4.54 5.87 10.67
N TYR A 123 5.36 6.92 10.74
CA TYR A 123 5.60 7.80 9.60
C TYR A 123 6.62 7.17 8.64
N ARG A 124 6.43 7.35 7.34
CA ARG A 124 7.43 7.05 6.32
C ARG A 124 7.75 8.31 5.53
N THR A 125 8.91 8.33 4.89
CA THR A 125 9.20 9.28 3.83
C THR A 125 8.64 8.72 2.53
N GLU A 126 7.74 9.44 1.88
CA GLU A 126 7.25 9.17 0.53
C GLU A 126 8.15 9.87 -0.49
N TRP A 127 8.57 9.14 -1.53
CA TRP A 127 9.24 9.68 -2.70
C TRP A 127 8.44 9.39 -3.97
N LEU A 128 8.14 10.44 -4.74
CA LEU A 128 7.66 10.31 -6.11
C LEU A 128 8.86 10.39 -7.05
N ILE A 129 9.09 9.33 -7.83
CA ILE A 129 10.17 9.25 -8.81
C ILE A 129 9.59 9.31 -10.22
N ASN A 130 10.17 10.15 -11.07
CA ASN A 130 9.80 10.31 -12.48
C ASN A 130 10.90 9.81 -13.43
N GLY A 131 10.55 9.52 -14.69
CA GLY A 131 11.53 9.20 -15.73
C GLY A 131 12.14 7.81 -15.60
N LEU A 132 11.40 6.87 -15.01
CA LEU A 132 11.73 5.45 -15.04
C LEU A 132 11.42 4.85 -16.41
N THR A 133 12.08 3.76 -16.75
CA THR A 133 11.89 3.04 -18.01
C THR A 133 10.77 2.02 -17.86
N PRO A 134 9.79 1.93 -18.77
CA PRO A 134 8.72 0.93 -18.71
C PRO A 134 9.22 -0.51 -18.67
N SER A 135 8.44 -1.40 -18.07
CA SER A 135 8.74 -2.85 -17.96
C SER A 135 10.16 -3.17 -17.45
N THR A 136 10.73 -2.32 -16.61
CA THR A 136 12.09 -2.46 -16.09
C THR A 136 12.07 -2.82 -14.62
N ASN A 137 12.90 -3.80 -14.25
CA ASN A 137 13.13 -4.16 -12.85
C ASN A 137 14.09 -3.16 -12.20
N TYR A 138 13.68 -2.62 -11.06
CA TYR A 138 14.46 -1.72 -10.24
C TYR A 138 14.76 -2.34 -8.88
N THR A 139 15.91 -1.98 -8.34
CA THR A 139 16.32 -2.29 -6.98
C THR A 139 16.48 -0.98 -6.23
N MET A 140 15.89 -0.91 -5.03
CA MET A 140 16.06 0.22 -4.14
C MET A 140 16.63 -0.18 -2.78
N TYR A 141 17.36 0.75 -2.20
CA TYR A 141 17.81 0.76 -0.83
C TYR A 141 17.45 2.10 -0.20
N THR A 142 17.37 2.14 1.12
CA THR A 142 17.30 3.40 1.85
C THR A 142 18.44 3.49 2.83
N VAL A 143 18.99 4.69 2.99
CA VAL A 143 20.09 4.97 3.91
C VAL A 143 19.62 5.94 4.99
N LEU A 144 19.56 5.47 6.23
CA LEU A 144 19.25 6.30 7.38
C LEU A 144 20.53 6.96 7.91
N ASN A 145 20.49 8.29 8.03
CA ASN A 145 21.55 9.14 8.58
C ASN A 145 22.94 8.88 7.98
N GLY A 146 22.98 8.48 6.71
CA GLY A 146 24.22 8.22 5.97
C GLY A 146 24.97 6.93 6.34
N ALA A 147 24.43 6.09 7.23
CA ALA A 147 25.19 4.96 7.80
C ALA A 147 24.43 3.63 7.81
N LYS A 148 23.15 3.63 8.20
CA LYS A 148 22.33 2.40 8.26
C LYS A 148 21.63 2.17 6.94
N VAL A 149 21.67 0.94 6.43
CA VAL A 149 21.12 0.56 5.12
C VAL A 149 19.94 -0.39 5.33
N ALA A 150 18.84 -0.15 4.62
CA ALA A 150 17.70 -1.06 4.54
C ALA A 150 17.39 -1.41 3.08
N GLY A 151 17.15 -2.70 2.81
CA GLY A 151 16.89 -3.26 1.48
C GLY A 151 17.63 -4.58 1.25
N PRO A 152 17.71 -5.09 0.02
CA PRO A 152 17.11 -4.54 -1.21
C PRO A 152 15.61 -4.74 -1.31
N GLN A 153 14.87 -3.70 -1.71
CA GLN A 153 13.50 -3.81 -2.18
C GLN A 153 13.48 -3.82 -3.72
N TYR A 154 12.73 -4.74 -4.30
CA TYR A 154 12.57 -4.86 -5.75
C TYR A 154 11.19 -4.36 -6.18
N PHE A 155 11.12 -3.80 -7.38
CA PHE A 155 9.84 -3.55 -8.04
C PHE A 155 10.03 -3.52 -9.55
N VAL A 156 8.91 -3.63 -10.27
CA VAL A 156 8.87 -3.51 -11.73
C VAL A 156 7.94 -2.37 -12.11
N THR A 157 8.41 -1.48 -12.99
CA THR A 157 7.55 -0.46 -13.60
C THR A 157 6.56 -1.12 -14.56
N LYS A 158 5.39 -0.54 -14.73
CA LYS A 158 4.35 -1.10 -15.60
C LYS A 158 4.71 -0.99 -17.08
N SER A 159 3.94 -1.67 -17.92
CA SER A 159 4.07 -1.64 -19.38
C SER A 159 3.96 -0.23 -19.93
N GLY A 160 4.60 0.04 -21.08
CA GLY A 160 4.51 1.34 -21.75
C GLY A 160 3.08 1.73 -22.16
N THR A 161 2.17 0.76 -22.22
CA THR A 161 0.74 0.92 -22.52
C THR A 161 -0.14 1.10 -21.29
N PHE A 162 0.44 1.12 -20.08
CA PHE A 162 -0.32 1.31 -18.85
C PHE A 162 -0.85 2.74 -18.72
N SER A 163 -2.15 2.87 -18.48
CA SER A 163 -2.87 4.13 -18.68
C SER A 163 -3.43 4.80 -17.42
N CYS A 164 -3.23 4.21 -16.24
CA CYS A 164 -3.72 4.79 -14.99
C CYS A 164 -2.65 5.70 -14.33
N PRO A 165 -2.97 6.97 -14.00
CA PRO A 165 -2.08 7.84 -13.23
C PRO A 165 -2.02 7.44 -11.75
N LEU A 166 -0.94 7.82 -11.08
CA LEU A 166 -0.82 7.68 -9.63
C LEU A 166 -1.71 8.71 -8.91
N VAL A 167 -2.36 8.26 -7.86
CA VAL A 167 -3.07 9.08 -6.88
C VAL A 167 -2.40 8.86 -5.53
N HIS A 168 -1.97 9.94 -4.88
CA HIS A 168 -1.28 9.88 -3.59
C HIS A 168 -1.49 11.16 -2.78
N SER A 169 -0.97 11.21 -1.55
CA SER A 169 -1.04 12.41 -0.70
C SER A 169 -2.47 12.93 -0.50
N LEU A 170 -3.40 12.01 -0.24
CA LEU A 170 -4.78 12.32 0.12
C LEU A 170 -4.90 12.26 1.66
N PRO A 171 -4.95 13.38 2.40
CA PRO A 171 -5.00 13.33 3.86
C PRO A 171 -6.20 12.54 4.40
N TYR A 172 -7.32 12.60 3.68
CA TYR A 172 -8.57 11.89 3.99
C TYR A 172 -8.60 10.43 3.47
N CYS A 173 -7.62 10.02 2.66
CA CYS A 173 -7.44 8.63 2.21
C CYS A 173 -5.94 8.33 2.12
N PRO A 174 -5.22 8.36 3.25
CA PRO A 174 -3.75 8.26 3.30
C PRO A 174 -3.20 7.02 2.59
N SER A 175 -3.96 5.95 2.64
CA SER A 175 -3.68 4.65 2.09
C SER A 175 -3.76 4.57 0.57
N VAL A 176 -4.46 5.52 -0.05
CA VAL A 176 -4.52 5.64 -1.52
C VAL A 176 -3.20 6.24 -1.98
N SER A 177 -2.32 5.34 -2.41
CA SER A 177 -0.98 5.62 -2.91
C SER A 177 -0.68 4.66 -4.08
N TYR A 178 -1.53 4.70 -5.10
CA TYR A 178 -1.45 3.75 -6.20
C TYR A 178 -2.10 4.30 -7.46
N ALA A 179 -1.96 3.57 -8.57
CA ALA A 179 -2.56 3.96 -9.82
C ALA A 179 -4.09 3.76 -9.79
N VAL A 180 -4.86 4.74 -10.26
CA VAL A 180 -6.35 4.73 -10.23
C VAL A 180 -6.88 4.99 -11.65
N PRO A 181 -8.02 4.40 -12.08
CA PRO A 181 -8.54 4.54 -13.44
C PRO A 181 -9.15 5.94 -13.70
N LEU A 182 -8.28 6.94 -13.75
CA LEU A 182 -8.58 8.33 -14.07
C LEU A 182 -7.86 8.73 -15.35
N ALA A 183 -8.39 9.71 -16.07
CA ALA A 183 -7.64 10.34 -17.14
C ALA A 183 -6.36 10.98 -16.56
N PHE A 184 -5.22 10.90 -17.26
CA PHE A 184 -4.00 11.55 -16.81
C PHE A 184 -4.22 13.06 -16.62
N PRO A 185 -3.78 13.63 -15.49
CA PRO A 185 -3.87 15.07 -15.28
C PRO A 185 -2.95 15.80 -16.26
N ALA A 186 -3.20 17.10 -16.46
CA ALA A 186 -2.37 17.92 -17.33
C ALA A 186 -0.87 17.81 -16.96
N ARG A 187 0.03 17.87 -17.95
CA ARG A 187 1.48 17.72 -17.74
C ARG A 187 2.06 18.69 -16.69
N ALA A 188 1.46 19.86 -16.51
CA ALA A 188 1.85 20.82 -15.48
C ALA A 188 1.66 20.30 -14.04
N ALA A 189 0.78 19.33 -13.82
CA ALA A 189 0.55 18.68 -12.53
C ALA A 189 1.50 17.50 -12.27
N GLY A 190 2.59 17.36 -13.04
CA GLY A 190 3.57 16.28 -12.86
C GLY A 190 3.05 14.88 -13.20
N GLY A 191 1.87 14.77 -13.84
CA GLY A 191 1.29 13.49 -14.27
C GLY A 191 0.63 12.67 -13.14
N VAL A 192 0.44 13.25 -11.96
CA VAL A 192 -0.13 12.57 -10.78
C VAL A 192 -1.27 13.38 -10.17
N TYR A 193 -2.15 12.71 -9.43
CA TYR A 193 -3.19 13.37 -8.62
C TYR A 193 -2.79 13.41 -7.15
N THR A 194 -3.00 14.57 -6.54
CA THR A 194 -2.90 14.78 -5.08
C THR A 194 -4.20 15.37 -4.55
N SER A 195 -4.28 15.59 -3.24
CA SER A 195 -5.43 16.27 -2.61
C SER A 195 -5.77 17.64 -3.21
N THR A 196 -4.82 18.29 -3.89
CA THR A 196 -5.02 19.61 -4.51
C THR A 196 -5.49 19.54 -5.97
N THR A 197 -5.29 18.41 -6.65
CA THR A 197 -5.57 18.25 -8.09
C THR A 197 -6.67 17.24 -8.38
N LEU A 198 -7.05 16.42 -7.40
CA LEU A 198 -8.15 15.46 -7.54
C LEU A 198 -9.50 16.22 -7.66
N PRO A 199 -10.35 15.89 -8.65
CA PRO A 199 -11.63 16.56 -8.85
C PRO A 199 -12.55 16.55 -7.63
N SER A 200 -13.22 17.67 -7.36
CA SER A 200 -14.15 17.79 -6.23
C SER A 200 -15.34 16.84 -6.31
N SER A 201 -15.75 16.47 -7.53
CA SER A 201 -16.77 15.44 -7.77
C SER A 201 -16.42 14.09 -7.16
N ILE A 202 -15.14 13.80 -6.91
CA ILE A 202 -14.67 12.58 -6.27
C ILE A 202 -14.48 12.82 -4.77
N THR A 203 -13.94 13.97 -4.36
CA THR A 203 -13.63 14.26 -2.95
C THR A 203 -14.85 14.60 -2.12
N ASP A 204 -15.78 15.40 -2.64
CA ASP A 204 -16.92 15.90 -1.87
C ASP A 204 -17.86 14.76 -1.41
N PRO A 205 -18.22 13.78 -2.26
CA PRO A 205 -19.02 12.63 -1.83
C PRO A 205 -18.31 11.81 -0.74
N LEU A 206 -17.00 11.59 -0.89
CA LEU A 206 -16.20 10.84 0.07
C LEU A 206 -16.19 11.53 1.45
N MET A 207 -15.98 12.85 1.48
CA MET A 207 -16.04 13.64 2.71
C MET A 207 -17.44 13.61 3.33
N SER A 208 -18.49 13.70 2.50
CA SER A 208 -19.88 13.59 2.95
C SER A 208 -20.17 12.23 3.59
N TYR A 209 -19.73 11.13 2.98
CA TYR A 209 -19.88 9.78 3.55
C TYR A 209 -19.16 9.65 4.89
N LEU A 210 -17.91 10.12 4.98
CA LEU A 210 -17.15 10.12 6.24
C LEU A 210 -17.81 10.97 7.33
N SER A 211 -18.33 12.14 6.97
CA SER A 211 -19.00 13.06 7.90
C SER A 211 -20.32 12.49 8.42
N ASN A 212 -21.16 11.96 7.52
CA ASN A 212 -22.43 11.33 7.88
C ASN A 212 -22.22 10.08 8.75
N PHE A 213 -21.20 9.28 8.42
CA PHE A 213 -20.81 8.13 9.22
C PHE A 213 -20.35 8.56 10.62
N THR A 214 -19.47 9.56 10.71
CA THR A 214 -18.97 10.09 11.98
C THR A 214 -20.11 10.65 12.84
N THR A 215 -21.06 11.35 12.22
CA THR A 215 -22.27 11.85 12.89
C THR A 215 -23.13 10.70 13.44
N SER A 216 -23.32 9.64 12.64
CA SER A 216 -24.06 8.45 13.06
C SER A 216 -23.35 7.73 14.21
N LEU A 217 -22.02 7.57 14.13
CA LEU A 217 -21.21 6.91 15.15
C LEU A 217 -21.23 7.67 16.48
N THR A 218 -21.15 8.99 16.43
CA THR A 218 -21.15 9.87 17.63
C THR A 218 -22.52 10.05 18.26
N SER A 219 -23.59 9.45 17.70
CA SER A 219 -24.84 9.27 18.43
C SER A 219 -24.66 8.34 19.64
N PHE A 220 -23.69 7.42 19.58
CA PHE A 220 -23.14 6.75 20.74
C PHE A 220 -22.18 7.70 21.46
N ALA A 221 -22.18 7.70 22.79
CA ALA A 221 -21.35 8.59 23.57
C ALA A 221 -19.89 8.14 23.64
N CYS A 222 -19.20 8.25 22.50
CA CYS A 222 -17.78 7.96 22.33
C CYS A 222 -16.93 8.62 23.42
N GLY A 223 -16.08 7.85 24.09
CA GLY A 223 -15.19 8.36 25.13
C GLY A 223 -15.83 8.63 26.49
N ARG A 224 -17.15 8.62 26.59
CA ARG A 224 -17.91 8.70 27.85
C ARG A 224 -18.38 7.33 28.30
N ASP A 225 -19.01 6.60 27.39
CA ASP A 225 -19.58 5.28 27.64
C ASP A 225 -18.65 4.19 27.11
N TYR A 226 -18.74 3.00 27.69
CA TYR A 226 -17.89 1.88 27.29
C TYR A 226 -18.31 1.35 25.92
N TYR A 227 -17.49 1.62 24.90
CA TYR A 227 -17.76 1.21 23.53
C TYR A 227 -17.61 -0.30 23.32
N SER A 228 -16.44 -0.85 23.69
CA SER A 228 -16.09 -2.27 23.60
C SER A 228 -14.82 -2.54 24.42
N PRO A 229 -14.58 -3.78 24.89
CA PRO A 229 -13.30 -4.13 25.52
C PRO A 229 -12.08 -4.09 24.61
N LEU A 230 -12.28 -4.14 23.29
CA LEU A 230 -11.19 -4.34 22.31
C LEU A 230 -11.06 -3.23 21.28
N LYS A 231 -12.09 -2.38 21.14
CA LYS A 231 -12.18 -1.38 20.08
C LYS A 231 -12.74 -0.09 20.64
N SER A 232 -12.46 0.99 19.94
CA SER A 232 -12.90 2.34 20.24
C SER A 232 -13.76 2.93 19.12
N CYS A 233 -14.41 4.06 19.37
CA CYS A 233 -15.05 4.82 18.29
C CYS A 233 -14.01 5.30 17.26
N ALA A 234 -12.82 5.69 17.71
CA ALA A 234 -11.73 6.08 16.82
C ALA A 234 -11.31 4.93 15.89
N ASP A 235 -11.23 3.70 16.40
CA ASP A 235 -10.93 2.51 15.61
C ASP A 235 -12.03 2.21 14.59
N CYS A 236 -13.31 2.27 14.98
CA CYS A 236 -14.43 2.10 14.03
C CYS A 236 -14.36 3.11 12.89
N ARG A 237 -14.20 4.40 13.21
CA ARG A 237 -14.13 5.46 12.22
C ARG A 237 -12.92 5.30 11.29
N ARG A 238 -11.76 4.89 11.82
CA ARG A 238 -10.55 4.60 11.03
C ARG A 238 -10.75 3.40 10.11
N ALA A 239 -11.32 2.30 10.63
CA ALA A 239 -11.61 1.11 9.85
C ALA A 239 -12.62 1.38 8.72
N TYR A 240 -13.69 2.13 9.00
CA TYR A 240 -14.65 2.55 7.99
C TYR A 240 -14.01 3.43 6.91
N GLN A 241 -13.15 4.38 7.31
CA GLN A 241 -12.42 5.23 6.37
C GLN A 241 -11.52 4.41 5.45
N LYS A 242 -10.73 3.48 6.02
CA LYS A 242 -9.86 2.56 5.27
C LYS A 242 -10.66 1.75 4.25
N TRP A 243 -11.77 1.15 4.67
CA TRP A 243 -12.69 0.45 3.78
C TRP A 243 -13.22 1.38 2.68
N LEU A 244 -13.74 2.55 3.04
CA LEU A 244 -14.33 3.51 2.11
C LEU A 244 -13.32 3.96 1.05
N CYS A 245 -12.08 4.23 1.44
CA CYS A 245 -10.99 4.57 0.52
C CYS A 245 -10.69 3.41 -0.44
N SER A 246 -10.54 2.18 0.08
CA SER A 246 -10.29 0.98 -0.72
C SER A 246 -11.36 0.74 -1.79
N VAL A 247 -12.63 0.97 -1.47
CA VAL A 247 -13.75 0.77 -2.39
C VAL A 247 -14.02 1.95 -3.32
N SER A 248 -13.66 3.17 -2.91
CA SER A 248 -13.90 4.39 -3.68
C SER A 248 -12.82 4.63 -4.73
N PHE A 249 -11.60 4.12 -4.51
CA PHE A 249 -10.46 4.24 -5.40
C PHE A 249 -9.98 2.85 -5.84
N PRO A 250 -10.51 2.31 -6.95
CA PRO A 250 -10.02 1.06 -7.51
C PRO A 250 -8.55 1.19 -7.89
N ARG A 251 -7.72 0.25 -7.41
CA ARG A 251 -6.31 0.20 -7.79
C ARG A 251 -6.18 -0.44 -9.16
N CYS A 252 -5.61 0.27 -10.13
CA CYS A 252 -5.24 -0.31 -11.41
C CYS A 252 -4.02 -1.21 -11.26
N GLY A 253 -4.09 -2.39 -11.85
CA GLY A 253 -2.97 -3.30 -12.01
C GLY A 253 -2.83 -3.74 -13.45
N GLU A 254 -1.81 -4.55 -13.68
CA GLU A 254 -1.67 -5.36 -14.87
C GLU A 254 -1.10 -6.72 -14.43
N TYR A 255 -1.39 -7.77 -15.18
CA TYR A 255 -0.69 -9.02 -14.98
C TYR A 255 0.78 -8.81 -15.34
N PRO A 256 1.72 -9.38 -14.57
CA PRO A 256 3.12 -9.35 -14.96
C PRO A 256 3.25 -9.93 -16.36
N SER A 257 3.96 -9.22 -17.24
CA SER A 257 4.11 -9.69 -18.62
C SER A 257 4.72 -11.08 -18.60
N ILE A 258 4.12 -12.03 -19.32
CA ILE A 258 4.58 -13.43 -19.34
C ILE A 258 6.03 -13.54 -19.86
N ASN A 259 6.56 -12.45 -20.46
CA ASN A 259 7.94 -12.33 -20.93
C ASN A 259 8.94 -11.75 -19.91
N THR A 260 8.51 -11.26 -18.75
CA THR A 260 9.43 -10.85 -17.68
C THR A 260 9.79 -12.07 -16.84
N THR A 261 10.99 -12.58 -17.08
CA THR A 261 11.65 -13.73 -16.43
C THR A 261 11.94 -13.56 -14.92
N GLY A 262 11.22 -12.68 -14.21
CA GLY A 262 11.30 -12.53 -12.74
C GLY A 262 10.76 -13.74 -11.98
N PHE A 263 9.89 -14.52 -12.62
CA PHE A 263 9.61 -15.92 -12.30
C PHE A 263 9.65 -16.75 -13.59
N ALA A 264 10.81 -16.78 -14.26
CA ALA A 264 11.05 -17.85 -15.20
C ALA A 264 11.25 -19.15 -14.40
N LEU A 265 10.22 -19.99 -14.34
CA LEU A 265 10.43 -21.43 -14.16
C LEU A 265 11.52 -21.85 -15.15
N PRO A 266 12.54 -22.64 -14.74
CA PRO A 266 13.51 -23.17 -15.69
C PRO A 266 12.74 -23.89 -16.79
N THR A 267 12.81 -23.38 -18.02
CA THR A 267 12.19 -24.01 -19.21
C THR A 267 12.87 -25.32 -19.60
N THR A 268 13.84 -25.78 -18.80
CA THR A 268 14.56 -27.04 -18.95
C THR A 268 14.62 -27.77 -17.61
N VAL A 269 13.48 -28.25 -17.13
CA VAL A 269 13.45 -29.44 -16.27
C VAL A 269 12.83 -30.56 -17.08
N ALA A 270 13.52 -31.71 -17.09
CA ALA A 270 13.18 -32.91 -17.84
C ALA A 270 11.68 -33.26 -17.74
N PRO A 271 11.10 -33.96 -18.73
CA PRO A 271 9.70 -34.35 -18.75
C PRO A 271 9.42 -35.39 -17.66
N GLN A 272 9.27 -34.93 -16.42
CA GLN A 272 8.80 -35.72 -15.30
C GLN A 272 7.74 -34.93 -14.54
N ASP A 273 6.53 -35.48 -14.60
CA ASP A 273 5.34 -35.16 -13.83
C ASP A 273 4.62 -33.83 -14.11
N THR A 274 3.73 -33.88 -15.10
CA THR A 274 2.72 -32.85 -15.40
C THR A 274 1.79 -32.55 -14.23
N ALA A 275 1.60 -33.48 -13.29
CA ALA A 275 0.79 -33.28 -12.08
C ALA A 275 1.51 -32.39 -11.04
N ALA A 276 2.82 -32.57 -10.84
CA ALA A 276 3.62 -31.73 -9.94
C ALA A 276 3.78 -30.29 -10.46
N GLN A 277 3.80 -30.11 -11.79
CA GLN A 277 3.79 -28.78 -12.41
C GLN A 277 2.43 -28.09 -12.34
N GLN A 278 1.32 -28.84 -12.35
CA GLN A 278 -0.02 -28.29 -12.14
C GLN A 278 -0.25 -27.89 -10.68
N THR A 279 0.24 -28.67 -9.71
CA THR A 279 0.15 -28.32 -8.28
C THR A 279 1.07 -27.15 -7.92
N PHE A 280 2.27 -27.03 -8.50
CA PHE A 280 3.15 -25.87 -8.29
C PHE A 280 2.64 -24.57 -8.95
N ARG A 281 1.92 -24.67 -10.08
CA ARG A 281 1.23 -23.50 -10.67
C ARG A 281 0.00 -23.08 -9.87
N ALA A 282 -0.65 -24.01 -9.18
CA ALA A 282 -1.76 -23.73 -8.27
C ALA A 282 -1.30 -23.14 -6.92
N SER A 283 0.00 -23.21 -6.58
CA SER A 283 0.54 -22.71 -5.31
C SER A 283 1.04 -21.26 -5.36
N ILE A 284 1.20 -20.66 -6.54
CA ILE A 284 1.56 -19.24 -6.66
C ILE A 284 0.26 -18.44 -6.57
N PRO A 285 0.07 -17.59 -5.53
CA PRO A 285 -1.11 -16.76 -5.45
C PRO A 285 -1.23 -15.93 -6.72
N THR A 286 -2.44 -15.75 -7.23
CA THR A 286 -2.73 -14.84 -8.32
C THR A 286 -3.40 -13.61 -7.76
N ALA A 287 -2.97 -12.42 -8.17
CA ALA A 287 -3.60 -11.19 -7.71
C ALA A 287 -5.10 -11.17 -8.08
N ALA A 288 -5.93 -10.60 -7.22
CA ALA A 288 -7.38 -10.42 -7.40
C ALA A 288 -7.70 -9.36 -8.46
N LEU A 289 -7.13 -9.53 -9.66
CA LEU A 289 -7.28 -8.63 -10.78
C LEU A 289 -8.54 -8.99 -11.57
N SER A 290 -9.48 -8.06 -11.62
CA SER A 290 -10.67 -8.15 -12.43
C SER A 290 -10.51 -7.30 -13.70
N ALA A 291 -10.77 -7.89 -14.87
CA ALA A 291 -10.71 -7.18 -16.13
C ALA A 291 -11.91 -6.22 -16.25
N VAL A 292 -11.66 -4.95 -16.52
CA VAL A 292 -12.69 -3.94 -16.72
C VAL A 292 -12.63 -3.44 -18.16
N PRO A 293 -13.66 -3.69 -18.98
CA PRO A 293 -13.75 -3.17 -20.33
C PRO A 293 -13.78 -1.64 -20.39
N SER A 294 -13.30 -1.08 -21.49
CA SER A 294 -13.41 0.36 -21.76
C SER A 294 -14.87 0.82 -21.72
N GLY A 295 -15.14 1.96 -21.08
CA GLY A 295 -16.49 2.53 -21.02
C GLY A 295 -17.39 1.93 -19.95
N THR A 296 -16.90 0.99 -19.13
CA THR A 296 -17.69 0.38 -18.04
C THR A 296 -17.97 1.38 -16.93
N THR A 297 -19.18 1.35 -16.36
CA THR A 297 -19.52 2.18 -15.20
C THR A 297 -18.68 1.77 -13.99
N PRO A 298 -17.93 2.70 -13.37
CA PRO A 298 -17.07 2.37 -12.24
C PRO A 298 -17.89 1.98 -11.01
N ARG A 299 -17.28 1.16 -10.14
CA ARG A 299 -17.88 0.75 -8.85
C ARG A 299 -18.28 1.94 -7.99
N ASN A 300 -17.44 2.98 -7.98
CA ASN A 300 -17.77 4.28 -7.40
C ASN A 300 -18.33 5.18 -8.51
N ALA A 301 -19.64 5.43 -8.47
CA ALA A 301 -20.32 6.24 -9.48
C ALA A 301 -19.82 7.70 -9.57
N ASN A 302 -19.07 8.18 -8.56
CA ASN A 302 -18.46 9.50 -8.56
C ASN A 302 -17.16 9.56 -9.37
N LEU A 303 -16.57 8.42 -9.72
CA LEU A 303 -15.46 8.36 -10.66
C LEU A 303 -15.97 8.55 -12.09
N PRO A 304 -15.25 9.30 -12.95
CA PRO A 304 -15.59 9.37 -14.36
C PRO A 304 -15.41 8.00 -15.03
N VAL A 305 -16.21 7.73 -16.06
CA VAL A 305 -16.05 6.53 -16.90
C VAL A 305 -14.68 6.57 -17.57
N PHE A 306 -13.93 5.47 -17.44
CA PHE A 306 -12.59 5.35 -18.01
C PHE A 306 -12.66 4.75 -19.41
N ASN A 307 -12.14 5.48 -20.40
CA ASN A 307 -12.26 5.14 -21.83
C ASN A 307 -11.18 4.16 -22.33
N GLN A 308 -10.56 3.40 -21.43
CA GLN A 308 -9.58 2.37 -21.74
C GLN A 308 -9.85 1.12 -20.91
N SER A 309 -9.52 -0.05 -21.45
CA SER A 309 -9.55 -1.29 -20.68
C SER A 309 -8.42 -1.30 -19.66
N TYR A 310 -8.69 -1.80 -18.46
CA TYR A 310 -7.70 -1.92 -17.39
C TYR A 310 -8.02 -3.14 -16.53
N TYR A 311 -7.08 -3.54 -15.67
CA TYR A 311 -7.36 -4.49 -14.61
C TYR A 311 -7.53 -3.74 -13.29
N SER A 312 -8.62 -3.99 -12.59
CA SER A 312 -8.87 -3.48 -11.25
C SER A 312 -8.45 -4.53 -10.23
N LEU A 313 -7.57 -4.19 -9.31
CA LEU A 313 -7.28 -5.00 -8.14
C LEU A 313 -8.42 -4.83 -7.12
N LEU A 314 -9.11 -5.93 -6.83
CA LEU A 314 -10.26 -5.91 -5.93
C LEU A 314 -9.81 -5.61 -4.48
N PRO A 315 -10.61 -4.85 -3.70
CA PRO A 315 -10.35 -4.64 -2.28
C PRO A 315 -10.23 -5.95 -1.51
N CYS A 316 -9.32 -6.05 -0.55
CA CYS A 316 -9.27 -7.21 0.33
C CYS A 316 -10.55 -7.27 1.18
N LEU A 317 -11.19 -8.43 1.30
CA LEU A 317 -12.40 -8.60 2.12
C LEU A 317 -12.16 -8.18 3.58
N GLU A 318 -10.92 -8.36 4.05
CA GLU A 318 -10.47 -8.04 5.39
C GLU A 318 -10.60 -6.55 5.71
N THR A 319 -10.52 -5.65 4.72
CA THR A 319 -10.82 -4.22 4.93
C THR A 319 -12.27 -3.99 5.31
N CYS A 320 -13.20 -4.73 4.69
CA CYS A 320 -14.61 -4.70 5.05
C CYS A 320 -14.82 -5.34 6.43
N ALA A 321 -14.29 -6.55 6.65
CA ALA A 321 -14.45 -7.26 7.91
C ALA A 321 -13.85 -6.49 9.10
N GLU A 322 -12.77 -5.73 8.87
CA GLU A 322 -12.19 -4.81 9.84
C GLU A 322 -13.16 -3.68 10.22
N ALA A 323 -13.85 -3.08 9.26
CA ALA A 323 -14.88 -2.07 9.53
C ALA A 323 -16.07 -2.68 10.29
N ASP A 324 -16.58 -3.83 9.83
CA ASP A 324 -17.72 -4.53 10.43
C ASP A 324 -17.46 -4.88 11.92
N ARG A 325 -16.31 -5.51 12.23
CA ARG A 325 -15.96 -5.89 13.60
C ARG A 325 -15.55 -4.73 14.50
N SER A 326 -15.12 -3.62 13.93
CA SER A 326 -14.70 -2.44 14.72
C SER A 326 -15.88 -1.57 15.08
N CYS A 327 -16.98 -1.62 14.32
CA CYS A 327 -18.13 -0.74 14.45
C CYS A 327 -19.28 -1.35 15.27
N PRO A 328 -20.14 -0.51 15.88
CA PRO A 328 -21.23 -1.01 16.71
C PRO A 328 -22.41 -1.44 15.82
N TYR A 329 -23.18 -2.42 16.29
CA TYR A 329 -24.24 -3.06 15.49
C TYR A 329 -25.29 -2.09 14.94
N PHE A 330 -25.57 -0.97 15.63
CA PHE A 330 -26.59 0.01 15.24
C PHE A 330 -26.24 0.78 13.96
N ILE A 331 -24.96 0.80 13.56
CA ILE A 331 -24.53 1.37 12.27
C ILE A 331 -25.04 0.52 11.10
N GLY A 332 -25.31 -0.77 11.32
CA GLY A 332 -25.83 -1.67 10.30
C GLY A 332 -24.85 -1.97 9.16
N PHE A 333 -23.56 -1.66 9.35
CA PHE A 333 -22.50 -2.05 8.41
C PHE A 333 -22.44 -3.58 8.33
N LYS A 334 -22.36 -4.13 7.11
CA LYS A 334 -22.28 -5.58 6.88
C LYS A 334 -21.46 -5.88 5.64
N CYS A 335 -20.62 -6.91 5.74
CA CYS A 335 -19.84 -7.40 4.61
C CYS A 335 -20.57 -8.50 3.82
N PRO A 336 -20.27 -8.66 2.52
CA PRO A 336 -20.73 -9.80 1.76
C PRO A 336 -20.26 -11.12 2.37
N VAL A 337 -21.08 -12.16 2.24
CA VAL A 337 -20.77 -13.50 2.75
C VAL A 337 -19.87 -14.24 1.76
N ILE A 338 -18.76 -14.79 2.27
CA ILE A 338 -17.71 -15.47 1.48
C ILE A 338 -18.27 -16.54 0.54
N GLN A 339 -19.29 -17.28 0.96
CA GLN A 339 -19.81 -18.46 0.26
C GLN A 339 -20.69 -18.18 -0.97
N PHE A 340 -21.16 -16.94 -1.17
CA PHE A 340 -22.15 -16.65 -2.21
C PHE A 340 -21.56 -15.85 -3.38
N ASN A 341 -21.09 -14.63 -3.13
CA ASN A 341 -20.68 -13.70 -4.19
C ASN A 341 -19.62 -12.68 -3.75
N ALA A 342 -18.99 -12.87 -2.60
CA ALA A 342 -17.99 -11.93 -2.10
C ALA A 342 -16.78 -11.83 -3.07
N ASN A 343 -16.44 -12.93 -3.76
CA ASN A 343 -15.32 -13.00 -4.71
C ASN A 343 -15.52 -12.18 -5.99
N GLU A 344 -16.75 -11.74 -6.29
CA GLU A 344 -17.03 -10.84 -7.42
C GLU A 344 -16.63 -9.40 -7.13
N SER A 345 -16.56 -9.01 -5.85
CA SER A 345 -16.39 -7.62 -5.42
C SER A 345 -15.24 -7.38 -4.45
N TYR A 346 -14.66 -8.44 -3.90
CA TYR A 346 -13.51 -8.43 -3.00
C TYR A 346 -12.54 -9.57 -3.33
N GLY A 347 -11.25 -9.37 -3.02
CA GLY A 347 -10.27 -10.45 -2.94
C GLY A 347 -10.46 -11.23 -1.63
N ILE A 348 -10.50 -12.55 -1.72
CA ILE A 348 -10.74 -13.48 -0.60
C ILE A 348 -9.60 -14.48 -0.53
N GLY A 349 -9.18 -14.84 0.69
CA GLY A 349 -8.18 -15.88 0.90
C GLY A 349 -6.75 -15.38 0.81
N TYR A 350 -6.55 -14.06 0.75
CA TYR A 350 -5.23 -13.46 0.57
C TYR A 350 -4.57 -13.11 1.91
N VAL A 351 -5.28 -12.44 2.81
CA VAL A 351 -4.74 -12.08 4.14
C VAL A 351 -5.16 -13.14 5.14
N ASP A 352 -6.46 -13.35 5.27
CA ASP A 352 -7.01 -14.39 6.13
C ASP A 352 -7.40 -15.60 5.29
N GLY A 353 -7.45 -16.78 5.91
CA GLY A 353 -7.67 -18.02 5.17
C GLY A 353 -8.13 -19.16 6.04
N TYR A 354 -8.49 -20.27 5.41
CA TYR A 354 -8.89 -21.48 6.12
C TYR A 354 -7.65 -22.33 6.37
N ARG A 355 -7.31 -22.60 7.64
CA ARG A 355 -6.30 -23.62 7.97
C ARG A 355 -6.93 -25.00 8.02
N ASP A 356 -6.26 -25.98 7.41
CA ASP A 356 -6.69 -27.37 7.44
C ASP A 356 -6.95 -27.84 8.88
N GLY A 357 -8.20 -28.24 9.15
CA GLY A 357 -8.61 -28.84 10.43
C GLY A 357 -9.36 -27.94 11.42
N HIS A 358 -9.45 -26.61 11.19
CA HIS A 358 -10.00 -25.68 12.21
C HIS A 358 -11.38 -25.10 11.95
N GLY A 359 -12.08 -25.47 10.87
CA GLY A 359 -13.49 -25.07 10.69
C GLY A 359 -13.74 -23.58 10.47
N SER A 360 -12.70 -22.74 10.54
CA SER A 360 -12.81 -21.30 10.70
C SER A 360 -11.72 -20.55 9.94
N TYR A 361 -12.04 -19.29 9.60
CA TYR A 361 -11.13 -18.39 8.92
C TYR A 361 -10.15 -17.80 9.95
N GLU A 362 -8.86 -18.06 9.79
CA GLU A 362 -7.81 -17.65 10.71
C GLU A 362 -7.04 -16.43 10.17
N PRO A 363 -6.69 -15.46 11.05
CA PRO A 363 -5.86 -14.34 10.68
C PRO A 363 -4.50 -14.77 10.12
N GLY A 364 -4.09 -14.22 8.97
CA GLY A 364 -2.79 -14.50 8.35
C GLY A 364 -2.65 -15.93 7.78
N ALA A 365 -3.74 -16.70 7.75
CA ALA A 365 -3.76 -18.03 7.14
C ALA A 365 -4.12 -18.02 5.65
N GLY A 366 -4.30 -16.83 5.06
CA GLY A 366 -4.49 -16.68 3.62
C GLY A 366 -3.28 -17.18 2.84
N ASN A 367 -3.47 -17.45 1.56
CA ASN A 367 -2.37 -17.58 0.60
C ASN A 367 -2.36 -16.31 -0.24
N PRO A 368 -1.45 -15.35 0.03
CA PRO A 368 -0.14 -15.52 0.69
C PRO A 368 -0.03 -15.15 2.18
N GLY A 369 -1.10 -14.73 2.83
CA GLY A 369 -1.14 -14.32 4.23
C GLY A 369 -0.98 -12.81 4.43
N VAL A 370 -0.79 -12.08 3.33
CA VAL A 370 -0.61 -10.62 3.27
C VAL A 370 -1.23 -10.06 1.99
N ALA A 371 -1.68 -8.80 2.00
CA ALA A 371 -2.20 -8.16 0.79
C ALA A 371 -1.10 -7.71 -0.16
N GLN A 372 0.09 -7.41 0.38
CA GLN A 372 1.28 -7.05 -0.36
C GLN A 372 2.50 -7.63 0.33
N ASP A 373 3.43 -8.18 -0.44
CA ASP A 373 4.69 -8.69 0.08
C ASP A 373 5.86 -7.69 -0.07
N VAL A 374 6.98 -8.06 0.53
CA VAL A 374 8.24 -7.28 0.49
C VAL A 374 8.96 -7.35 -0.85
N TRP A 375 8.44 -8.08 -1.84
CA TRP A 375 8.96 -8.11 -3.21
C TRP A 375 8.15 -7.22 -4.15
N GLY A 376 7.16 -6.50 -3.62
CA GLY A 376 6.32 -5.57 -4.38
C GLY A 376 5.15 -6.25 -5.09
N ASN A 377 4.88 -7.53 -4.84
CA ASN A 377 3.68 -8.18 -5.35
C ASN A 377 2.49 -7.77 -4.50
N VAL A 378 1.38 -7.46 -5.16
CA VAL A 378 0.14 -7.02 -4.51
C VAL A 378 -0.99 -7.95 -4.94
N TRP A 379 -1.65 -8.54 -3.97
CA TRP A 379 -2.59 -9.64 -4.15
C TRP A 379 -4.04 -9.18 -4.07
N CYS A 380 -4.33 -8.20 -3.22
CA CYS A 380 -5.60 -7.51 -3.16
C CYS A 380 -5.38 -6.06 -2.72
N ASN A 381 -6.33 -5.17 -3.00
CA ASN A 381 -6.21 -3.77 -2.65
C ASN A 381 -6.55 -3.58 -1.16
N GLN A 382 -5.51 -3.59 -0.32
CA GLN A 382 -5.61 -3.12 1.05
C GLN A 382 -5.09 -1.69 1.07
N SER A 383 -6.00 -0.74 1.34
CA SER A 383 -5.58 0.62 1.60
C SER A 383 -4.92 0.68 2.96
#